data_AF-X1EYA7-F1
#
_entry.id   AF-X1EYA7-F1
#
_cell.length_a   1.000
_cell.length_b   1.000
_cell.length_c   1.000
_cell.angle_alpha   90.00
_cell.angle_beta   90.00
_cell.angle_gamma   90.00
#
_symmetry.space_group_name_H-M   'P 1'
#
loop_
_entity.id
_entity.type
_entity.pdbx_description
1 polymer ?
#
loop_
_entity_poly.entity_id
_entity_poly.type
_entity_poly.pdbx_seq_one_letter_code
_entity_poly.pdbx_strand_id
1 'polypeptide(L)'
;MIRETQQKVNEQHKNDLWFYLRKNGASYFKLLADLISSHGVSVLDVGCGEALVLKHLPKKFRYTGIDLSDFIINRNRARWPGYFSSFYVSDMFKPNVMNLYEVILFAGAFTILS
;
A
#
# COMPACT_ATOMS: atom_id res chain seq x y z
N MET A 1 -18.24 13.40 -3.38
CA MET A 1 -16.94 13.14 -4.04
C MET A 1 -16.02 12.20 -3.24
N ILE A 2 -15.28 12.64 -2.20
CA ILE A 2 -14.31 11.74 -1.50
C ILE A 2 -14.96 10.46 -0.93
N ARG A 3 -16.14 10.58 -0.29
CA ARG A 3 -16.86 9.43 0.28
C ARG A 3 -17.34 8.43 -0.78
N GLU A 4 -17.78 8.91 -1.95
CA GLU A 4 -18.21 8.06 -3.06
C GLU A 4 -17.01 7.35 -3.70
N THR A 5 -15.88 8.04 -3.86
CA THR A 5 -14.64 7.44 -4.34
C THR A 5 -14.14 6.37 -3.36
N GLN A 6 -14.12 6.65 -2.06
CA GLN A 6 -13.76 5.70 -1.03
C GLN A 6 -14.66 4.45 -1.04
N GLN A 7 -15.97 4.64 -1.20
CA GLN A 7 -16.92 3.53 -1.30
C GLN A 7 -16.66 2.65 -2.53
N LYS A 8 -16.39 3.25 -3.69
CA LYS A 8 -16.03 2.50 -4.92
C LYS A 8 -14.74 1.69 -4.73
N VAL A 9 -13.70 2.29 -4.15
CA VAL A 9 -12.42 1.61 -3.87
C VAL A 9 -12.65 0.44 -2.91
N ASN A 10 -13.47 0.63 -1.86
CA ASN A 10 -13.86 -0.44 -0.94
C ASN A 10 -14.57 -1.60 -1.64
N GLU A 11 -15.51 -1.32 -2.55
CA GLU A 11 -16.20 -2.34 -3.34
C GLU A 11 -15.24 -3.10 -4.26
N GLN A 12 -14.29 -2.41 -4.90
CA GLN A 12 -13.27 -3.08 -5.72
C GLN A 12 -12.34 -3.98 -4.89
N HIS A 13 -11.96 -3.58 -3.68
CA HIS A 13 -11.21 -4.46 -2.77
C HIS A 13 -12.00 -5.70 -2.36
N LYS A 14 -13.33 -5.60 -2.29
CA LYS A 14 -14.23 -6.73 -2.01
C LYS A 14 -14.45 -7.62 -3.23
N ASN A 15 -14.46 -7.05 -4.44
CA ASN A 15 -14.76 -7.73 -5.70
C ASN A 15 -13.54 -8.39 -6.38
N ASP A 16 -12.50 -8.70 -5.61
CA ASP A 16 -11.47 -9.69 -5.96
C ASP A 16 -10.48 -9.36 -7.11
N LEU A 17 -10.38 -8.12 -7.58
CA LEU A 17 -9.27 -7.71 -8.49
C LEU A 17 -7.89 -8.06 -7.89
N TRP A 18 -7.79 -7.99 -6.55
CA TRP A 18 -6.60 -8.32 -5.79
C TRP A 18 -6.33 -9.83 -5.68
N PHE A 19 -7.30 -10.69 -5.98
CA PHE A 19 -7.09 -12.14 -6.05
C PHE A 19 -6.02 -12.50 -7.08
N TYR A 20 -6.07 -11.87 -8.25
CA TYR A 20 -5.09 -12.10 -9.31
C TYR A 20 -3.67 -11.76 -8.85
N LEU A 21 -3.50 -10.57 -8.25
CA LEU A 21 -2.20 -10.13 -7.73
C LEU A 21 -1.71 -10.99 -6.56
N ARG A 22 -2.61 -11.48 -5.69
CA ARG A 22 -2.25 -12.44 -4.63
C ARG A 22 -1.71 -13.75 -5.20
N LYS A 23 -2.29 -14.24 -6.30
CA LYS A 23 -1.94 -15.53 -6.92
C LYS A 23 -0.71 -15.46 -7.81
N ASN A 24 -0.56 -14.37 -8.58
CA ASN A 24 0.43 -14.28 -9.65
C ASN A 24 1.47 -13.17 -9.45
N GLY A 25 1.28 -12.28 -8.47
CA GLY A 25 2.09 -11.07 -8.31
C GLY A 25 3.41 -11.26 -7.54
N ALA A 26 3.77 -12.47 -7.11
CA ALA A 26 4.93 -12.69 -6.24
C ALA A 26 6.23 -12.15 -6.83
N SER A 27 6.53 -12.44 -8.11
CA SER A 27 7.73 -11.93 -8.78
C SER A 27 7.72 -10.41 -8.92
N TYR A 28 6.55 -9.82 -9.17
CA TYR A 28 6.37 -8.37 -9.25
C TYR A 28 6.68 -7.69 -7.91
N PHE A 29 6.10 -8.18 -6.81
CA PHE A 29 6.33 -7.62 -5.47
C PHE A 29 7.76 -7.85 -4.98
N LYS A 30 8.41 -8.96 -5.38
CA LYS A 30 9.83 -9.17 -5.12
C LYS A 30 10.68 -8.13 -5.85
N LEU A 31 10.44 -7.89 -7.14
CA LEU A 31 11.16 -6.88 -7.90
C LEU A 31 11.00 -5.49 -7.29
N LEU A 32 9.78 -5.11 -6.89
CA LEU A 32 9.56 -3.85 -6.17
C LEU A 32 10.35 -3.78 -4.87
N ALA A 33 10.35 -4.84 -4.06
CA ALA A 33 11.10 -4.87 -2.82
C ALA A 33 12.61 -4.77 -3.05
N ASP A 34 13.16 -5.42 -4.08
CA ASP A 34 14.57 -5.33 -4.46
C ASP A 34 14.93 -3.88 -4.87
N LEU A 35 14.07 -3.22 -5.67
CA LEU A 35 14.25 -1.82 -6.06
C LEU A 35 14.20 -0.88 -4.85
N ILE A 36 13.16 -0.98 -4.01
CA ILE A 36 13.04 -0.18 -2.77
C ILE A 36 14.28 -0.37 -1.90
N SER A 37 14.74 -1.62 -1.77
CA SER A 37 15.85 -1.96 -0.89
C SER A 37 17.20 -1.39 -1.34
N SER A 38 17.33 -1.06 -2.62
CA SER A 38 18.54 -0.43 -3.16
C SER A 38 18.60 1.09 -2.99
N HIS A 39 17.49 1.73 -2.57
CA HIS A 39 17.39 3.20 -2.52
C HIS A 39 17.19 3.80 -1.12
N GLY A 40 16.83 3.01 -0.09
CA GLY A 40 16.64 3.53 1.26
C GLY A 40 16.20 2.48 2.26
N VAL A 41 15.75 2.91 3.44
CA VAL A 41 15.17 2.07 4.49
C VAL A 41 13.80 2.57 4.98
N SER A 42 13.28 3.65 4.38
CA SER A 42 11.98 4.22 4.69
C SER A 42 11.15 4.45 3.43
N VAL A 43 9.92 3.93 3.41
CA VAL A 43 9.06 3.96 2.24
C VAL A 43 7.66 4.45 2.58
N LEU A 44 7.13 5.33 1.73
CA LEU A 44 5.70 5.64 1.64
C LEU A 44 5.12 4.92 0.43
N ASP A 45 4.19 4.00 0.65
CA ASP A 45 3.47 3.26 -0.37
C ASP A 45 2.08 3.89 -0.56
N VAL A 46 1.88 4.55 -1.70
CA VAL A 46 0.67 5.32 -2.01
C VAL A 46 -0.30 4.45 -2.79
N GLY A 47 -1.52 4.27 -2.28
CA GLY A 47 -2.45 3.28 -2.81
C GLY A 47 -1.98 1.86 -2.51
N CYS A 48 -1.58 1.61 -1.25
CA CYS A 48 -0.82 0.41 -0.87
C CYS A 48 -1.59 -0.91 -1.04
N GLY A 49 -2.92 -0.88 -1.20
CA GLY A 49 -3.75 -2.06 -1.31
C GLY A 49 -3.49 -3.03 -0.15
N GLU A 50 -3.21 -4.30 -0.44
CA GLU A 50 -2.89 -5.32 0.60
C GLU A 50 -1.45 -5.27 1.16
N ALA A 51 -0.65 -4.29 0.72
CA ALA A 51 0.76 -4.15 1.07
C ALA A 51 1.56 -5.44 0.84
N LEU A 52 1.30 -6.16 -0.27
CA LEU A 52 1.92 -7.46 -0.56
C LEU A 52 3.44 -7.38 -0.72
N VAL A 53 3.98 -6.19 -1.01
CA VAL A 53 5.41 -5.91 -1.05
C VAL A 53 6.10 -6.17 0.30
N LEU A 54 5.39 -6.04 1.43
CA LEU A 54 5.92 -6.32 2.77
C LEU A 54 6.37 -7.77 2.97
N LYS A 55 5.88 -8.72 2.16
CA LYS A 55 6.36 -10.11 2.18
C LYS A 55 7.83 -10.25 1.80
N HIS A 56 8.35 -9.28 1.04
CA HIS A 56 9.67 -9.32 0.44
C HIS A 56 10.60 -8.23 0.99
N LEU A 57 10.06 -7.20 1.64
CA LEU A 57 10.85 -6.14 2.25
C LEU A 57 11.59 -6.63 3.52
N PRO A 58 12.86 -6.25 3.71
CA PRO A 58 13.58 -6.57 4.94
C PRO A 58 12.93 -5.91 6.17
N LYS A 59 12.87 -6.62 7.30
CA LYS A 59 12.23 -6.11 8.55
C LYS A 59 12.86 -4.83 9.13
N LYS A 60 14.06 -4.44 8.68
CA LYS A 60 14.71 -3.18 9.05
C LYS A 60 14.06 -1.94 8.43
N PHE A 61 13.13 -2.11 7.48
CA PHE A 61 12.49 -1.01 6.78
C PHE A 61 11.34 -0.41 7.57
N ARG A 62 11.23 0.92 7.56
CA ARG A 62 10.03 1.63 8.01
C ARG A 62 9.08 1.79 6.83
N TYR A 63 7.98 1.07 6.86
CA TYR A 63 6.95 1.10 5.82
C TYR A 63 5.75 1.94 6.29
N THR A 64 5.35 2.93 5.50
CA THR A 64 4.06 3.61 5.67
C THR A 64 3.20 3.33 4.45
N GLY A 65 2.05 2.70 4.65
CA GLY A 65 1.05 2.51 3.60
C GLY A 65 -0.09 3.50 3.75
N ILE A 66 -0.48 4.16 2.67
CA ILE A 66 -1.71 4.93 2.62
C ILE A 66 -2.64 4.38 1.53
N ASP A 67 -3.93 4.37 1.82
CA ASP A 67 -4.96 3.96 0.87
C ASP A 67 -6.27 4.68 1.19
N LEU A 68 -7.11 4.90 0.19
CA LEU A 68 -8.45 5.45 0.40
C LEU A 68 -9.36 4.44 1.12
N SER A 69 -9.13 3.15 0.96
CA SER A 69 -9.95 2.09 1.55
C SER A 69 -9.69 1.90 3.04
N ASP A 70 -10.68 2.22 3.87
CA ASP A 70 -10.64 1.89 5.29
C ASP A 70 -10.63 0.38 5.55
N PHE A 71 -11.35 -0.38 4.72
CA PHE A 71 -11.37 -1.83 4.75
C PHE A 71 -9.96 -2.42 4.58
N ILE A 72 -9.22 -2.00 3.56
CA ILE A 72 -7.88 -2.54 3.31
C ILE A 72 -6.88 -2.12 4.38
N ILE A 73 -6.98 -0.87 4.85
CA ILE A 73 -6.13 -0.35 5.92
C ILE A 73 -6.36 -1.12 7.23
N ASN A 74 -7.61 -1.38 7.60
CA ASN A 74 -7.92 -2.18 8.79
C ASN A 74 -7.42 -3.62 8.65
N ARG A 75 -7.55 -4.21 7.46
CA ARG A 75 -7.01 -5.56 7.18
C ARG A 75 -5.48 -5.58 7.26
N ASN A 76 -4.79 -4.58 6.75
CA ASN A 76 -3.33 -4.50 6.79
C ASN A 76 -2.81 -4.31 8.21
N ARG A 77 -3.47 -3.50 9.04
CA ARG A 77 -3.12 -3.35 10.47
C ARG A 77 -3.20 -4.68 11.21
N ALA A 78 -4.19 -5.52 10.90
CA ALA A 78 -4.32 -6.85 11.50
C ALA A 78 -3.30 -7.86 10.92
N ARG A 79 -3.03 -7.80 9.62
CA ARG A 79 -2.15 -8.75 8.91
C ARG A 79 -0.66 -8.50 9.17
N TRP A 80 -0.27 -7.25 9.31
CA TRP A 80 1.11 -6.82 9.47
C TRP A 80 1.30 -6.15 10.84
N PRO A 81 1.14 -6.89 11.95
CA PRO A 81 1.34 -6.33 13.28
C PRO A 81 2.84 -6.10 13.51
N GLY A 82 3.23 -4.87 13.88
CA GLY A 82 4.61 -4.57 14.28
C GLY A 82 5.01 -3.10 14.16
N TYR A 83 6.12 -2.75 14.79
CA TYR A 83 6.68 -1.39 14.83
C TYR A 83 7.23 -0.87 13.50
N PHE A 84 7.40 -1.75 12.51
CA PHE A 84 8.05 -1.43 11.24
C PHE A 84 7.06 -1.04 10.13
N SER A 85 5.75 -1.18 10.36
CA SER A 85 4.72 -0.80 9.40
C SER A 85 3.63 0.06 10.03
N SER A 86 3.22 1.12 9.34
CA SER A 86 2.11 1.99 9.72
C SER A 86 1.14 2.14 8.55
N PHE A 87 -0.16 2.17 8.83
CA PHE A 87 -1.20 2.22 7.80
C PHE A 87 -2.22 3.31 8.11
N TYR A 88 -2.53 4.13 7.12
CA TYR A 88 -3.46 5.26 7.26
C TYR A 88 -4.47 5.28 6.13
N VAL A 89 -5.73 5.56 6.49
CA VAL A 89 -6.73 5.96 5.52
C VAL A 89 -6.37 7.37 5.08
N SER A 90 -6.07 7.55 3.79
CA SER A 90 -5.57 8.81 3.27
C SER A 90 -5.92 9.00 1.80
N ASP A 91 -6.13 10.25 1.42
CA ASP A 91 -6.20 10.67 0.03
C ASP A 91 -4.79 11.01 -0.45
N MET A 92 -4.34 10.39 -1.55
CA MET A 92 -3.01 10.65 -2.11
C MET A 92 -2.82 12.09 -2.59
N PHE A 93 -3.89 12.82 -2.93
CA PHE A 93 -3.81 14.23 -3.31
C PHE A 93 -3.75 15.16 -2.10
N LYS A 94 -4.12 14.67 -0.92
CA LYS A 94 -4.05 15.41 0.35
C LYS A 94 -3.64 14.46 1.49
N PRO A 95 -2.40 13.94 1.44
CA PRO A 95 -1.96 12.91 2.36
C PRO A 95 -1.89 13.44 3.79
N ASN A 96 -2.35 12.62 4.74
CA ASN A 96 -2.31 12.90 6.18
C ASN A 96 -1.09 12.29 6.88
N VAL A 97 0.03 12.16 6.16
CA VAL A 97 1.32 11.68 6.67
C VAL A 97 2.38 12.77 6.48
N MET A 98 3.19 13.04 7.51
CA MET A 98 4.11 14.19 7.54
C MET A 98 5.59 13.82 7.67
N ASN A 99 5.94 12.54 7.61
CA ASN A 99 7.33 12.10 7.72
C ASN A 99 8.08 12.32 6.39
N LEU A 100 9.42 12.43 6.48
CA LEU A 100 10.29 12.30 5.31
C LEU A 100 10.48 10.82 4.97
N TYR A 101 10.42 10.51 3.67
CA TYR A 101 10.58 9.17 3.13
C TYR A 101 11.70 9.18 2.10
N GLU A 102 12.56 8.16 2.12
CA GLU A 102 13.60 7.99 1.12
C GLU A 102 13.04 7.47 -0.21
N VAL A 103 11.97 6.68 -0.14
CA VAL A 103 11.27 6.13 -1.31
C VAL A 103 9.78 6.45 -1.20
N ILE A 104 9.20 6.97 -2.27
CA ILE A 104 7.75 7.09 -2.43
C ILE A 104 7.33 6.16 -3.58
N LEU A 105 6.56 5.14 -3.27
CA LEU A 105 6.10 4.12 -4.20
C LEU A 105 4.68 4.45 -4.68
N PHE A 106 4.51 4.46 -6.00
CA PHE A 106 3.21 4.48 -6.67
C PHE A 106 3.09 3.23 -7.54
N ALA A 107 2.48 2.16 -7.00
CA ALA A 107 2.36 0.88 -7.68
C ALA A 107 0.89 0.50 -7.85
N GLY A 108 0.31 0.77 -9.03
CA GLY A 108 -1.11 0.47 -9.31
C GLY A 108 -2.10 1.43 -8.63
N ALA A 109 -1.62 2.56 -8.10
CA ALA A 109 -2.46 3.57 -7.42
C ALA A 109 -3.40 4.34 -8.38
N PHE A 110 -3.01 4.46 -9.65
CA PHE A 110 -3.72 5.29 -10.63
C PHE A 110 -4.77 4.53 -11.45
N THR A 111 -4.81 3.20 -11.38
CA THR A 111 -5.76 2.37 -12.15
C THR A 111 -7.22 2.46 -11.67
N ILE A 112 -7.50 3.21 -10.60
CA ILE A 112 -8.83 3.30 -9.98
C ILE A 112 -9.51 4.66 -10.25
N LEU A 113 -8.80 5.60 -10.90
CA LEU A 113 -9.33 6.94 -11.22
C LEU A 113 -9.91 7.08 -12.63
N SER A 114 -9.91 6.00 -13.42
CA SER A 114 -10.49 5.92 -14.77
C SER A 114 -11.90 5.38 -14.78
#